data_AF-A0AA36FU42-F1
#
_entry.id   AF-A0AA36FU42-F1
#
_cell.length_a   1.000
_cell.length_b   1.000
_cell.length_c   1.000
_cell.angle_alpha   90.00
_cell.angle_beta   90.00
_cell.angle_gamma   90.00
#
_symmetry.space_group_name_H-M   'P 1'
#
loop_
_entity.id
_entity.type
_entity.pdbx_description
1 polymer ?
#
loop_
_entity_poly.entity_id
_entity_poly.type
_entity_poly.pdbx_seq_one_letter_code
_entity_poly.pdbx_strand_id
1 'polypeptide(L)'
;MWLTELLIAGCLAAVFGLRLNGRENRATRMSVVDFWQNETEGDGLNVKVAHAINSWPDLVGQLHEPFLNKSLMIEGDVFLQAHRRPRHRTIPVMQSRNSRMADRITFRDWLREVASLKKAIKINFRTTEVVRPVLQYLYASQADPDSPILDRPVILHANVFRSARSIEPAVDPALFVERTQTLFPDATISLGWTRQQNVSQLRDKYKKLTWHSLFMILEHIAKLDQPVMLSVRLSVAQHSSEQLVWLLGMDKSVSLLIWSDEEDQITNWDSLVELRRESTRNRIVYDLLPRHRDQLKNMPPKEVEQQPRFDLAAWRSVEFPSTSATLSGVVRSEKGPAFIGQPVALLVSQKTPPTFPDEQSVEGKVHFLPKTHARDLELEENSGLSIHLLDRIQDLDSPKIDKGIEILISYGGTISIDNRQKMQNRKYYEAKSIGQLPASDCYGFKVTDKGWKVIADVWTEPCPGHRRKKREVMRIELDTPFQKGRPLRNVV
;
A
#
# COMPACT_ATOMS: atom_id res chain seq x y z
N MET A 1 -1.32 56.96 -2.50
CA MET A 1 -1.77 55.71 -1.85
C MET A 1 -1.73 54.54 -2.85
N TRP A 2 -0.61 54.38 -3.57
CA TRP A 2 -0.48 53.41 -4.69
C TRP A 2 0.99 52.91 -4.83
N LEU A 3 1.76 52.92 -3.74
CA LEU A 3 3.16 52.49 -3.74
C LEU A 3 3.50 51.46 -2.65
N THR A 4 2.54 51.15 -1.76
CA THR A 4 2.74 50.17 -0.67
C THR A 4 2.22 48.76 -1.01
N GLU A 5 1.36 48.59 -2.02
CA GLU A 5 0.83 47.27 -2.38
C GLU A 5 1.76 46.45 -3.31
N LEU A 6 2.63 47.11 -4.06
CA LEU A 6 3.57 46.43 -4.99
C LEU A 6 4.74 45.74 -4.26
N LEU A 7 5.12 46.20 -3.07
CA LEU A 7 6.20 45.59 -2.27
C LEU A 7 5.73 44.34 -1.51
N ILE A 8 4.44 44.24 -1.17
CA ILE A 8 3.89 43.06 -0.48
C ILE A 8 3.66 41.91 -1.47
N ALA A 9 3.22 42.22 -2.70
CA ALA A 9 3.09 41.22 -3.77
C ALA A 9 4.44 40.65 -4.22
N GLY A 10 5.50 41.46 -4.26
CA GLY A 10 6.86 41.02 -4.59
C GLY A 10 7.49 40.09 -3.55
N CYS A 11 7.24 40.30 -2.26
CA CYS A 11 7.74 39.42 -1.19
C CYS A 11 6.97 38.10 -1.08
N LEU A 12 5.65 38.08 -1.31
CA LEU A 12 4.87 36.84 -1.33
C LEU A 12 5.20 35.95 -2.53
N ALA A 13 5.45 36.55 -3.70
CA ALA A 13 5.93 35.84 -4.88
C ALA A 13 7.38 35.34 -4.72
N ALA A 14 8.25 36.03 -3.97
CA ALA A 14 9.59 35.55 -3.66
C ALA A 14 9.59 34.38 -2.65
N VAL A 15 8.68 34.37 -1.66
CA VAL A 15 8.56 33.28 -0.68
C VAL A 15 7.92 32.02 -1.30
N PHE A 16 7.01 32.16 -2.28
CA PHE A 16 6.47 31.02 -3.04
C PHE A 16 7.31 30.62 -4.26
N GLY A 17 8.03 31.56 -4.87
CA GLY A 17 8.89 31.36 -6.04
C GLY A 17 10.27 30.76 -5.74
N LEU A 18 10.75 30.84 -4.49
CA LEU A 18 11.99 30.19 -4.07
C LEU A 18 11.84 28.69 -3.73
N ARG A 19 10.63 28.11 -3.85
CA ARG A 19 10.38 26.69 -3.52
C ARG A 19 10.32 25.73 -4.71
N LEU A 20 10.47 26.19 -5.95
CA LEU A 20 10.22 25.34 -7.12
C LEU A 20 11.30 25.33 -8.23
N ASN A 21 12.43 26.01 -8.06
CA ASN A 21 13.50 26.03 -9.07
C ASN A 21 14.85 25.47 -8.56
N GLY A 22 14.81 24.27 -7.98
CA GLY A 22 16.03 23.55 -7.55
C GLY A 22 15.80 22.08 -7.17
N ARG A 23 14.69 21.46 -7.60
CA ARG A 23 14.48 20.01 -7.46
C ARG A 23 15.10 19.29 -8.67
N GLU A 24 16.39 19.47 -8.87
CA GLU A 24 17.17 18.59 -9.75
C GLU A 24 17.09 17.14 -9.23
N ASN A 25 17.21 16.18 -10.14
CA ASN A 25 17.22 14.74 -9.89
C ASN A 25 18.30 14.36 -8.86
N ARG A 26 17.99 14.48 -7.58
CA ARG A 26 18.85 13.97 -6.50
C ARG A 26 18.82 12.46 -6.56
N ALA A 27 20.00 11.84 -6.65
CA ALA A 27 20.16 10.40 -6.77
C ALA A 27 19.54 9.61 -5.59
N THR A 28 19.37 10.26 -4.44
CA THR A 28 18.66 9.70 -3.28
C THR A 28 17.20 9.37 -3.58
N ARG A 29 16.54 10.15 -4.46
CA ARG A 29 15.11 10.05 -4.79
C ARG A 29 14.79 8.93 -5.78
N MET A 30 15.79 8.34 -6.43
CA MET A 30 15.55 7.18 -7.28
C MET A 30 14.91 6.06 -6.46
N SER A 31 13.85 5.46 -7.02
CA SER A 31 13.32 4.22 -6.46
C SER A 31 14.44 3.18 -6.43
N VAL A 32 14.57 2.49 -5.31
CA VAL A 32 15.59 1.45 -5.13
C VAL A 32 15.42 0.35 -6.20
N VAL A 33 14.19 0.12 -6.61
CA VAL A 33 13.79 -0.80 -7.68
C VAL A 33 14.39 -0.39 -9.02
N ASP A 34 14.34 0.90 -9.36
CA ASP A 34 14.88 1.42 -10.62
C ASP A 34 16.41 1.46 -10.58
N PHE A 35 16.96 1.78 -9.40
CA PHE A 35 18.40 1.87 -9.19
C PHE A 35 19.12 0.54 -9.44
N TRP A 36 18.51 -0.61 -9.13
CA TRP A 36 19.12 -1.93 -9.30
C TRP A 36 18.75 -2.64 -10.60
N GLN A 37 17.94 -2.01 -11.46
CA GLN A 37 17.39 -2.68 -12.63
C GLN A 37 18.47 -3.25 -13.56
N ASN A 38 19.57 -2.51 -13.75
CA ASN A 38 20.66 -2.93 -14.64
C ASN A 38 21.57 -3.96 -13.96
N GLU A 39 21.93 -3.72 -12.69
CA GLU A 39 22.84 -4.55 -11.90
C GLU A 39 22.27 -5.91 -11.53
N THR A 40 20.94 -6.06 -11.53
CA THR A 40 20.25 -7.30 -11.14
C THR A 40 19.68 -8.08 -12.32
N GLU A 41 19.91 -7.63 -13.56
CA GLU A 41 19.24 -8.14 -14.77
C GLU A 41 17.70 -8.11 -14.63
N GLY A 42 17.22 -7.17 -13.81
CA GLY A 42 15.81 -7.06 -13.44
C GLY A 42 15.28 -8.21 -12.60
N ASP A 43 16.09 -8.80 -11.71
CA ASP A 43 15.61 -9.79 -10.73
C ASP A 43 16.12 -9.46 -9.33
N GLY A 44 15.21 -9.08 -8.43
CA GLY A 44 15.55 -8.74 -7.05
C GLY A 44 16.16 -9.90 -6.24
N LEU A 45 16.18 -11.14 -6.76
CA LEU A 45 16.94 -12.25 -6.19
C LEU A 45 18.46 -12.10 -6.37
N ASN A 46 18.92 -11.19 -7.21
CA ASN A 46 20.35 -10.91 -7.39
C ASN A 46 20.86 -9.82 -6.46
N VAL A 47 19.98 -9.16 -5.69
CA VAL A 47 20.37 -8.17 -4.69
C VAL A 47 21.03 -8.86 -3.50
N LYS A 48 22.26 -8.44 -3.20
CA LYS A 48 23.02 -8.83 -2.01
C LYS A 48 23.12 -7.65 -1.05
N VAL A 49 22.88 -7.90 0.24
CA VAL A 49 22.86 -6.90 1.30
C VAL A 49 24.00 -7.16 2.28
N ALA A 50 24.76 -6.12 2.62
CA ALA A 50 25.71 -6.15 3.72
C ALA A 50 25.01 -5.75 5.02
N HIS A 51 24.70 -6.75 5.85
CA HIS A 51 23.93 -6.56 7.07
C HIS A 51 24.77 -6.08 8.24
N ALA A 52 24.12 -5.34 9.14
CA ALA A 52 24.62 -5.00 10.46
C ALA A 52 26.03 -4.37 10.45
N ILE A 53 26.33 -3.55 9.43
CA ILE A 53 27.61 -2.86 9.31
C ILE A 53 27.61 -1.70 10.30
N ASN A 54 28.00 -2.00 11.53
CA ASN A 54 27.79 -1.14 12.70
C ASN A 54 29.10 -0.75 13.40
N SER A 55 30.24 -1.18 12.90
CA SER A 55 31.56 -0.93 13.49
C SER A 55 32.62 -0.64 12.41
N TRP A 56 33.76 -0.08 12.83
CA TRP A 56 34.91 0.14 11.94
C TRP A 56 35.42 -1.15 11.29
N PRO A 57 35.60 -2.28 12.02
CA PRO A 57 35.96 -3.55 11.41
C PRO A 57 34.99 -4.00 10.31
N ASP A 58 33.67 -3.84 10.53
CA ASP A 58 32.67 -4.21 9.53
C ASP A 58 32.79 -3.34 8.27
N LEU A 59 33.01 -2.04 8.42
CA LEU A 59 33.22 -1.09 7.30
C LEU A 59 34.49 -1.44 6.50
N VAL A 60 35.59 -1.74 7.19
CA VAL A 60 36.84 -2.18 6.54
C VAL A 60 36.62 -3.49 5.78
N GLY A 61 35.86 -4.42 6.36
CA GLY A 61 35.46 -5.65 5.67
C GLY A 61 34.70 -5.39 4.37
N GLN A 62 33.86 -4.35 4.33
CA GLN A 62 33.13 -3.95 3.12
C GLN A 62 34.02 -3.30 2.06
N LEU A 63 35.09 -2.59 2.44
CA LEU A 63 36.07 -2.03 1.50
C LEU A 63 36.87 -3.13 0.79
N HIS A 64 37.10 -4.25 1.47
CA HIS A 64 37.87 -5.38 0.95
C HIS A 64 36.99 -6.55 0.45
N GLU A 65 35.69 -6.31 0.21
CA GLU A 65 34.80 -7.36 -0.24
C GLU A 65 35.20 -7.87 -1.65
N PRO A 66 35.21 -9.19 -1.90
CA PRO A 66 35.52 -9.71 -3.23
C PRO A 66 34.49 -9.23 -4.26
N PHE A 67 34.96 -8.85 -5.46
CA PHE A 67 34.09 -8.34 -6.54
C PHE A 67 32.88 -9.23 -6.85
N LEU A 68 33.07 -10.56 -6.87
CA LEU A 68 31.99 -11.54 -7.13
C LEU A 68 30.92 -11.60 -6.03
N ASN A 69 31.27 -11.13 -4.83
CA ASN A 69 30.39 -11.07 -3.66
C ASN A 69 30.03 -9.64 -3.27
N LYS A 70 30.24 -8.68 -4.18
CA LYS A 70 29.93 -7.29 -3.95
C LYS A 70 28.46 -7.12 -3.57
N SER A 71 28.24 -6.51 -2.41
CA SER A 71 26.91 -6.12 -1.96
C SER A 71 26.43 -4.85 -2.68
N LEU A 72 25.14 -4.79 -2.99
CA LEU A 72 24.51 -3.64 -3.65
C LEU A 72 23.86 -2.67 -2.64
N MET A 73 23.59 -3.16 -1.43
CA MET A 73 23.01 -2.41 -0.33
C MET A 73 23.84 -2.61 0.93
N ILE A 74 24.02 -1.53 1.70
CA ILE A 74 24.63 -1.56 3.03
C ILE A 74 23.58 -1.18 4.07
N GLU A 75 23.50 -1.96 5.15
CA GLU A 75 22.51 -1.78 6.21
C GLU A 75 23.21 -1.49 7.55
N GLY A 76 22.76 -0.44 8.22
CA GLY A 76 23.26 -0.04 9.53
C GLY A 76 22.12 0.23 10.52
N ASP A 77 22.33 -0.15 11.77
CA ASP A 77 21.40 -0.02 12.89
C ASP A 77 21.76 1.15 13.78
N VAL A 78 20.85 2.12 13.90
CA VAL A 78 21.10 3.34 14.67
C VAL A 78 20.31 3.34 15.97
N PHE A 79 21.01 3.67 17.05
CA PHE A 79 20.47 3.85 18.39
C PHE A 79 20.88 5.21 18.96
N LEU A 80 20.18 5.69 19.99
CA LEU A 80 20.67 6.80 20.80
C LEU A 80 21.58 6.32 21.91
N GLN A 81 22.77 6.90 22.00
CA GLN A 81 23.64 6.68 23.14
C GLN A 81 23.12 7.44 24.36
N ALA A 82 22.50 6.72 25.29
CA ALA A 82 22.11 7.25 26.59
C ALA A 82 23.35 7.65 27.40
N HIS A 83 23.44 8.92 27.78
CA HIS A 83 24.47 9.41 28.70
C HIS A 83 23.94 9.37 30.13
N ARG A 84 24.78 8.99 31.10
CA ARG A 84 24.44 9.00 32.53
C ARG A 84 24.17 10.40 33.10
N ARG A 85 24.55 11.46 32.37
CA ARG A 85 24.42 12.86 32.81
C ARG A 85 23.42 13.62 31.91
N PRO A 86 22.39 14.27 32.47
CA PRO A 86 21.32 14.94 31.70
C PRO A 86 21.77 16.06 30.76
N ARG A 87 22.97 16.63 30.97
CA ARG A 87 23.46 17.80 30.24
C ARG A 87 24.19 17.47 28.93
N HIS A 88 24.45 16.19 28.65
CA HIS A 88 25.11 15.80 27.41
C HIS A 88 24.08 15.55 26.32
N ARG A 89 24.31 16.14 25.13
CA ARG A 89 23.50 15.87 23.94
C ARG A 89 23.56 14.38 23.65
N THR A 90 22.40 13.75 23.44
CA THR A 90 22.32 12.38 22.95
C THR A 90 22.88 12.30 21.54
N ILE A 91 23.79 11.35 21.30
CA ILE A 91 24.47 11.18 20.01
C ILE A 91 23.93 9.90 19.38
N PRO A 92 23.46 9.95 18.12
CA PRO A 92 23.14 8.75 17.35
C PRO A 92 24.41 7.95 17.06
N VAL A 93 24.38 6.67 17.40
CA VAL A 93 25.51 5.74 17.22
C VAL A 93 25.04 4.49 16.49
N MET A 94 25.94 3.93 15.69
CA MET A 94 25.73 2.62 15.10
C MET A 94 25.97 1.56 16.15
N GLN A 95 25.05 0.62 16.28
CA GLN A 95 25.15 -0.41 17.31
C GLN A 95 24.44 -1.69 16.87
N SER A 96 25.12 -2.83 17.05
CA SER A 96 24.48 -4.14 17.03
C SER A 96 24.08 -4.56 18.45
N ARG A 97 23.04 -5.40 18.59
CA ARG A 97 22.59 -5.91 19.90
C ARG A 97 23.73 -6.53 20.72
N ASN A 98 24.73 -7.12 20.05
CA ASN A 98 25.86 -7.79 20.69
C ASN A 98 27.17 -6.99 20.65
N SER A 99 27.17 -5.75 20.13
CA SER A 99 28.42 -4.98 19.99
C SER A 99 28.91 -4.47 21.34
N ARG A 100 30.24 -4.55 21.57
CA ARG A 100 30.87 -3.96 22.74
C ARG A 100 30.82 -2.43 22.62
N MET A 101 30.85 -1.74 23.76
CA MET A 101 30.82 -0.26 23.76
C MET A 101 32.01 0.38 23.04
N ALA A 102 33.16 -0.31 22.97
CA ALA A 102 34.37 0.18 22.32
C ALA A 102 34.28 0.21 20.78
N ASP A 103 33.37 -0.57 20.19
CA ASP A 103 33.26 -0.73 18.73
C ASP A 103 32.27 0.25 18.10
N ARG A 104 31.71 1.16 18.91
CA ARG A 104 30.65 2.10 18.49
C ARG A 104 31.23 3.20 17.61
N ILE A 105 30.73 3.30 16.39
CA ILE A 105 30.97 4.42 15.47
C ILE A 105 29.78 5.39 15.55
N THR A 106 30.05 6.70 15.48
CA THR A 106 28.97 7.69 15.43
C THR A 106 28.22 7.58 14.09
N PHE A 107 26.93 7.90 14.07
CA PHE A 107 26.17 7.90 12.82
C PHE A 107 26.79 8.85 11.77
N ARG A 108 27.37 9.97 12.21
CA ARG A 108 28.08 10.94 11.37
C ARG A 108 29.26 10.30 10.65
N ASP A 109 30.15 9.66 11.41
CA ASP A 109 31.35 9.06 10.84
C ASP A 109 30.98 7.87 9.96
N TRP A 110 30.01 7.05 10.41
CA TRP A 110 29.48 5.96 9.60
C TRP A 110 28.94 6.44 8.26
N LEU A 111 28.11 7.49 8.24
CA LEU A 111 27.51 8.02 7.01
C LEU A 111 28.59 8.49 6.02
N ARG A 112 29.65 9.14 6.52
CA ARG A 112 30.78 9.58 5.71
C ARG A 112 31.47 8.42 5.01
N GLU A 113 31.73 7.33 5.73
CA GLU A 113 32.39 6.16 5.16
C GLU A 113 31.47 5.42 4.18
N VAL A 114 30.22 5.16 4.55
CA VAL A 114 29.32 4.37 3.69
C VAL A 114 28.93 5.10 2.40
N ALA A 115 28.87 6.44 2.42
CA ALA A 115 28.63 7.22 1.21
C ALA A 115 29.73 7.00 0.15
N SER A 116 30.97 6.75 0.57
CA SER A 116 32.08 6.50 -0.36
C SER A 116 32.01 5.12 -1.06
N LEU A 117 31.24 4.17 -0.50
CA LEU A 117 31.16 2.79 -1.00
C LEU A 117 30.29 2.64 -2.26
N LYS A 118 29.56 3.68 -2.67
CA LYS A 118 28.68 3.70 -3.85
C LYS A 118 27.62 2.57 -3.84
N LYS A 119 27.07 2.26 -2.67
CA LYS A 119 25.98 1.29 -2.45
C LYS A 119 24.70 2.02 -2.05
N ALA A 120 23.54 1.39 -2.20
CA ALA A 120 22.32 1.90 -1.57
C ALA A 120 22.47 1.84 -0.04
N ILE A 121 22.06 2.89 0.67
CA ILE A 121 22.26 3.03 2.11
C ILE A 121 20.94 2.79 2.83
N LYS A 122 20.83 1.72 3.61
CA LYS A 122 19.67 1.42 4.44
C LYS A 122 19.97 1.73 5.91
N ILE A 123 19.21 2.68 6.46
CA ILE A 123 19.35 3.15 7.84
C ILE A 123 18.17 2.61 8.65
N ASN A 124 18.46 1.73 9.60
CA ASN A 124 17.46 1.14 10.47
C ASN A 124 17.31 1.93 11.77
N PHE A 125 16.14 2.53 11.96
CA PHE A 125 15.75 3.19 13.20
C PHE A 125 15.20 2.14 14.16
N ARG A 126 15.94 1.89 15.25
CA ARG A 126 15.58 0.82 16.20
C ARG A 126 14.68 1.28 17.34
N THR A 127 14.58 2.59 17.60
CA THR A 127 13.66 3.17 18.60
C THR A 127 13.08 4.50 18.10
N THR A 128 11.99 4.96 18.71
CA THR A 128 11.33 6.23 18.30
C THR A 128 12.22 7.45 18.57
N GLU A 129 13.01 7.42 19.63
CA GLU A 129 13.81 8.57 20.07
C GLU A 129 14.92 8.90 19.08
N VAL A 130 15.45 7.90 18.35
CA VAL A 130 16.55 8.09 17.39
C VAL A 130 16.10 8.73 16.07
N VAL A 131 14.79 8.66 15.75
CA VAL A 131 14.22 9.16 14.48
C VAL A 131 14.58 10.61 14.24
N ARG A 132 14.23 11.50 15.18
CA ARG A 132 14.42 12.93 14.98
C ARG A 132 15.90 13.34 14.89
N PRO A 133 16.80 12.92 15.80
CA PRO A 133 18.21 13.30 15.73
C PRO A 133 18.91 12.86 14.43
N VAL A 134 18.65 11.64 13.95
CA VAL A 134 19.24 11.13 12.70
C VAL A 134 18.72 11.88 11.49
N LEU A 135 17.40 12.12 11.40
CA LEU A 135 16.82 12.87 10.29
C LEU A 135 17.27 14.34 10.27
N GLN A 136 17.42 14.97 11.44
CA GLN A 136 17.98 16.31 11.53
C GLN A 136 19.44 16.37 11.05
N TYR A 137 20.22 15.33 11.35
CA TYR A 137 21.58 15.23 10.84
C TYR A 137 21.58 15.07 9.31
N LEU A 138 20.77 14.17 8.76
CA LEU A 138 20.62 13.98 7.31
C LEU A 138 20.12 15.23 6.58
N TYR A 139 19.25 16.01 7.22
CA TYR A 139 18.81 17.31 6.71
C TYR A 139 19.96 18.32 6.67
N ALA A 140 20.70 18.45 7.78
CA ALA A 140 21.82 19.38 7.87
C ALA A 140 22.98 19.00 6.92
N SER A 141 23.26 17.70 6.76
CA SER A 141 24.34 17.22 5.90
C SER A 141 24.11 17.50 4.41
N GLN A 142 22.86 17.73 3.99
CA GLN A 142 22.57 18.12 2.61
C GLN A 142 22.94 19.58 2.30
N ALA A 143 23.04 20.43 3.32
CA ALA A 143 23.37 21.85 3.18
C ALA A 143 24.85 22.15 3.52
N ASP A 144 25.53 21.21 4.14
CA ASP A 144 26.92 21.33 4.59
C ASP A 144 27.89 20.91 3.47
N PRO A 145 28.75 21.81 2.94
CA PRO A 145 29.73 21.48 1.90
C PRO A 145 30.77 20.44 2.32
N ASP A 146 31.03 20.31 3.62
CA ASP A 146 32.02 19.36 4.17
C ASP A 146 31.42 17.97 4.47
N SER A 147 30.11 17.83 4.26
CA SER A 147 29.38 16.56 4.43
C SER A 147 29.46 15.70 3.16
N PRO A 148 29.39 14.37 3.30
CA PRO A 148 29.45 13.47 2.15
C PRO A 148 28.25 13.68 1.21
N ILE A 149 28.52 13.69 -0.10
CA ILE A 149 27.47 13.73 -1.12
C ILE A 149 26.82 12.34 -1.17
N LEU A 150 25.49 12.29 -1.01
CA LEU A 150 24.71 11.07 -1.11
C LEU A 150 24.28 10.86 -2.57
N ASP A 151 25.14 10.21 -3.35
CA ASP A 151 24.94 9.94 -4.78
C ASP A 151 24.18 8.63 -5.06
N ARG A 152 23.69 7.95 -4.03
CA ARG A 152 22.96 6.67 -4.11
C ARG A 152 21.64 6.72 -3.33
N PRO A 153 20.68 5.83 -3.63
CA PRO A 153 19.42 5.77 -2.90
C PRO A 153 19.62 5.56 -1.40
N VAL A 154 18.86 6.30 -0.61
CA VAL A 154 18.80 6.16 0.85
C VAL A 154 17.45 5.56 1.22
N ILE A 155 17.49 4.51 2.03
CA ILE A 155 16.32 3.79 2.53
C ILE A 155 16.23 4.04 4.03
N LEU A 156 15.14 4.65 4.47
CA LEU A 156 14.87 4.89 5.88
C LEU A 156 13.94 3.80 6.38
N HIS A 157 14.46 2.88 7.18
CA HIS A 157 13.73 1.69 7.61
C HIS A 157 13.35 1.76 9.09
N ALA A 158 12.10 1.47 9.41
CA ALA A 158 11.65 1.30 10.79
C ALA A 158 10.66 0.14 10.94
N ASN A 159 10.79 -0.57 12.06
CA ASN A 159 9.81 -1.56 12.49
C ASN A 159 8.67 -0.87 13.21
N VAL A 160 7.66 -0.46 12.45
CA VAL A 160 6.50 0.29 12.96
C VAL A 160 5.30 -0.62 13.26
N PHE A 161 5.25 -1.80 12.65
CA PHE A 161 4.17 -2.77 12.87
C PHE A 161 4.55 -3.78 13.94
N ARG A 162 3.68 -3.97 14.93
CA ARG A 162 3.94 -4.92 16.01
C ARG A 162 3.58 -6.35 15.58
N SER A 163 4.51 -7.26 15.77
CA SER A 163 4.31 -8.68 15.51
C SER A 163 3.80 -9.44 16.75
N ALA A 164 3.19 -10.60 16.53
CA ALA A 164 2.85 -11.51 17.61
C ALA A 164 4.12 -11.98 18.35
N ARG A 165 4.11 -11.96 19.69
CA ARG A 165 5.28 -12.27 20.53
C ARG A 165 6.51 -11.42 20.20
N SER A 166 6.28 -10.14 19.94
CA SER A 166 7.37 -9.19 19.70
C SER A 166 8.29 -9.04 20.92
N ILE A 167 9.60 -9.02 20.67
CA ILE A 167 10.67 -8.84 21.68
C ILE A 167 11.41 -7.51 21.53
N GLU A 168 10.87 -6.58 20.75
CA GLU A 168 11.42 -5.23 20.60
C GLU A 168 10.30 -4.19 20.54
N PRO A 169 10.58 -2.95 20.98
CA PRO A 169 9.61 -1.87 20.84
C PRO A 169 9.39 -1.56 19.36
N ALA A 170 8.14 -1.25 19.00
CA ALA A 170 7.84 -0.68 17.69
C ALA A 170 8.20 0.81 17.69
N VAL A 171 8.69 1.30 16.56
CA VAL A 171 8.84 2.73 16.30
C VAL A 171 7.46 3.33 16.07
N ASP A 172 7.21 4.53 16.60
CA ASP A 172 5.94 5.23 16.38
C ASP A 172 5.72 5.51 14.87
N PRO A 173 4.68 4.93 14.24
CA PRO A 173 4.48 5.06 12.80
C PRO A 173 4.13 6.48 12.38
N ALA A 174 3.34 7.21 13.17
CA ALA A 174 2.89 8.55 12.81
C ALA A 174 4.07 9.54 12.87
N LEU A 175 4.86 9.47 13.95
CA LEU A 175 6.07 10.27 14.10
C LEU A 175 7.09 9.93 13.03
N PHE A 176 7.30 8.65 12.72
CA PHE A 176 8.26 8.25 11.68
C PHE A 176 7.85 8.81 10.32
N VAL A 177 6.62 8.55 9.87
CA VAL A 177 6.08 9.03 8.58
C VAL A 177 6.13 10.56 8.47
N GLU A 178 5.64 11.28 9.48
CA GLU A 178 5.63 12.76 9.47
C GLU A 178 7.06 13.33 9.39
N ARG A 179 8.00 12.77 10.16
CA ARG A 179 9.37 13.28 10.24
C ARG A 179 10.18 12.97 8.98
N THR A 180 10.01 11.80 8.38
CA THR A 180 10.73 11.49 7.13
C THR A 180 10.27 12.38 5.99
N GLN A 181 8.97 12.64 5.87
CA GLN A 181 8.43 13.55 4.86
C GLN A 181 8.95 14.98 5.01
N THR A 182 9.08 15.46 6.25
CA THR A 182 9.45 16.85 6.51
C THR A 182 10.96 17.09 6.46
N LEU A 183 11.77 16.14 6.94
CA LEU A 183 13.22 16.32 7.08
C LEU A 183 14.04 15.64 5.97
N PHE A 184 13.54 14.56 5.37
CA PHE A 184 14.27 13.83 4.33
C PHE A 184 13.32 13.22 3.27
N PRO A 185 12.61 14.07 2.49
CA PRO A 185 11.61 13.64 1.52
C PRO A 185 12.20 12.88 0.32
N ASP A 186 13.51 12.94 0.11
CA ASP A 186 14.17 12.32 -1.04
C ASP A 186 14.54 10.85 -0.78
N ALA A 187 14.18 10.23 0.36
CA ALA A 187 14.45 8.80 0.60
C ALA A 187 13.31 7.88 0.16
N THR A 188 13.63 6.60 0.00
CA THR A 188 12.65 5.51 0.04
C THR A 188 12.31 5.17 1.49
N ILE A 189 11.02 5.11 1.81
CA ILE A 189 10.56 4.75 3.16
C ILE A 189 10.30 3.26 3.23
N SER A 190 11.02 2.58 4.13
CA SER A 190 10.81 1.17 4.40
C SER A 190 10.09 0.95 5.73
N LEU A 191 8.96 0.25 5.67
CA LEU A 191 8.16 -0.09 6.84
C LEU A 191 8.23 -1.59 7.09
N GLY A 192 8.51 -1.99 8.33
CA GLY A 192 8.67 -3.38 8.71
C GLY A 192 7.93 -3.74 10.00
N TRP A 193 8.16 -4.98 10.41
CA TRP A 193 7.57 -5.58 11.59
C TRP A 193 8.61 -5.84 12.67
N THR A 194 8.25 -5.59 13.92
CA THR A 194 9.11 -5.89 15.06
C THR A 194 9.50 -7.38 15.10
N ARG A 195 10.73 -7.67 15.51
CA ARG A 195 11.24 -9.03 15.69
C ARG A 195 10.37 -9.88 16.62
N GLN A 196 10.07 -11.09 16.17
CA GLN A 196 9.31 -12.10 16.91
C GLN A 196 10.23 -13.12 17.57
N GLN A 197 9.78 -13.69 18.68
CA GLN A 197 10.43 -14.81 19.34
C GLN A 197 9.75 -16.15 18.98
N ASN A 198 10.56 -17.19 18.73
CA ASN A 198 10.12 -18.56 18.48
C ASN A 198 9.08 -18.64 17.35
N VAL A 199 9.39 -18.06 16.19
CA VAL A 199 8.44 -17.98 15.07
C VAL A 199 8.06 -19.34 14.54
N SER A 200 8.98 -20.29 14.48
CA SER A 200 8.71 -21.67 14.08
C SER A 200 7.50 -22.27 14.82
N GLN A 201 7.33 -21.94 16.12
CA GLN A 201 6.26 -22.43 16.99
C GLN A 201 4.94 -21.65 16.89
N LEU A 202 4.90 -20.54 16.15
CA LEU A 202 3.66 -19.79 15.94
C LEU A 202 2.74 -20.52 14.97
N ARG A 203 1.43 -20.49 15.26
CA ARG A 203 0.40 -20.97 14.33
C ARG A 203 0.35 -20.07 13.08
N ASP A 204 0.00 -20.63 11.94
CA ASP A 204 -0.06 -19.93 10.64
C ASP A 204 -0.92 -18.66 10.67
N LYS A 205 -1.99 -18.64 11.48
CA LYS A 205 -2.83 -17.44 11.64
C LYS A 205 -2.08 -16.21 12.17
N TYR A 206 -0.93 -16.39 12.82
CA TYR A 206 -0.04 -15.33 13.31
C TYR A 206 1.16 -15.08 12.40
N LYS A 207 1.31 -15.90 11.35
CA LYS A 207 2.31 -15.78 10.27
C LYS A 207 1.64 -15.34 8.97
N LYS A 208 0.62 -14.49 9.06
CA LYS A 208 -0.09 -13.98 7.88
C LYS A 208 -0.47 -12.51 8.05
N LEU A 209 -0.38 -11.78 6.96
CA LEU A 209 -0.98 -10.46 6.79
C LEU A 209 -2.47 -10.64 6.50
N THR A 210 -3.31 -10.22 7.44
CA THR A 210 -4.77 -10.18 7.20
C THR A 210 -5.12 -8.94 6.39
N TRP A 211 -6.27 -8.94 5.72
CA TRP A 211 -6.80 -7.73 5.08
C TRP A 211 -6.97 -6.56 6.06
N HIS A 212 -7.37 -6.84 7.30
CA HIS A 212 -7.45 -5.82 8.35
C HIS A 212 -6.07 -5.21 8.65
N SER A 213 -5.04 -6.04 8.79
CA SER A 213 -3.66 -5.59 8.95
C SER A 213 -3.18 -4.78 7.74
N LEU A 214 -3.55 -5.19 6.53
CA LEU A 214 -3.22 -4.46 5.31
C LEU A 214 -3.84 -3.06 5.30
N PHE A 215 -5.08 -2.89 5.75
CA PHE A 215 -5.71 -1.56 5.83
C PHE A 215 -5.04 -0.65 6.87
N MET A 216 -4.56 -1.20 8.00
CA MET A 216 -3.71 -0.43 8.93
C MET A 216 -2.40 0.03 8.28
N ILE A 217 -1.81 -0.79 7.42
CA ILE A 217 -0.61 -0.40 6.66
C ILE A 217 -0.95 0.74 5.69
N LEU A 218 -2.09 0.64 4.98
CA LEU A 218 -2.53 1.65 4.02
C LEU A 218 -2.75 3.02 4.66
N GLU A 219 -3.18 3.08 5.93
CA GLU A 219 -3.32 4.35 6.66
C GLU A 219 -2.01 5.14 6.73
N HIS A 220 -0.88 4.45 6.77
CA HIS A 220 0.45 5.07 6.77
C HIS A 220 0.99 5.26 5.35
N ILE A 221 0.82 4.26 4.47
CA ILE A 221 1.30 4.33 3.09
C ILE A 221 0.61 5.44 2.31
N ALA A 222 -0.71 5.63 2.47
CA ALA A 222 -1.48 6.63 1.73
C ALA A 222 -0.93 8.05 1.96
N LYS A 223 -0.42 8.34 3.16
CA LYS A 223 0.10 9.66 3.56
C LYS A 223 1.46 10.00 2.96
N LEU A 224 2.22 9.01 2.45
CA LEU A 224 3.61 9.18 1.99
C LEU A 224 3.73 9.54 0.51
N ASP A 225 4.30 10.68 0.14
CA ASP A 225 4.62 10.97 -1.28
C ASP A 225 5.88 10.24 -1.79
N GLN A 226 6.65 9.69 -0.85
CA GLN A 226 7.91 9.00 -1.10
C GLN A 226 7.67 7.57 -1.63
N PRO A 227 8.62 6.98 -2.39
CA PRO A 227 8.58 5.56 -2.70
C PRO A 227 8.51 4.73 -1.41
N VAL A 228 7.67 3.70 -1.39
CA VAL A 228 7.48 2.85 -0.21
C VAL A 228 7.98 1.44 -0.46
N MET A 229 8.69 0.88 0.52
CA MET A 229 9.15 -0.51 0.53
C MET A 229 8.65 -1.23 1.78
N LEU A 230 7.75 -2.20 1.62
CA LEU A 230 7.27 -3.00 2.74
C LEU A 230 8.21 -4.18 2.98
N SER A 231 8.81 -4.24 4.17
CA SER A 231 9.73 -5.31 4.56
C SER A 231 8.97 -6.45 5.24
N VAL A 232 8.84 -7.59 4.57
CA VAL A 232 8.00 -8.71 4.98
C VAL A 232 8.86 -9.94 5.21
N ARG A 233 8.64 -10.65 6.33
CA ARG A 233 9.34 -11.91 6.61
C ARG A 233 8.85 -13.02 5.67
N LEU A 234 9.74 -13.91 5.24
CA LEU A 234 9.48 -14.98 4.27
C LEU A 234 8.31 -15.87 4.68
N SER A 235 8.24 -16.28 5.95
CA SER A 235 7.12 -17.09 6.46
C SER A 235 5.78 -16.35 6.41
N VAL A 236 5.77 -15.02 6.58
CA VAL A 236 4.55 -14.22 6.44
C VAL A 236 4.16 -14.10 4.97
N ALA A 237 5.12 -13.86 4.08
CA ALA A 237 4.87 -13.77 2.64
C ALA A 237 4.27 -15.06 2.07
N GLN A 238 4.71 -16.23 2.55
CA GLN A 238 4.17 -17.53 2.15
C GLN A 238 2.65 -17.65 2.36
N HIS A 239 2.13 -17.08 3.46
CA HIS A 239 0.71 -17.15 3.81
C HIS A 239 -0.07 -15.88 3.44
N SER A 240 0.48 -15.01 2.60
CA SER A 240 -0.11 -13.69 2.30
C SER A 240 0.08 -13.24 0.85
N SER A 241 0.24 -14.19 -0.08
CA SER A 241 0.41 -13.89 -1.51
C SER A 241 -0.71 -13.01 -2.04
N GLU A 242 -1.96 -13.30 -1.71
CA GLU A 242 -3.13 -12.52 -2.13
C GLU A 242 -3.01 -11.03 -1.75
N GLN A 243 -2.72 -10.75 -0.47
CA GLN A 243 -2.60 -9.39 0.05
C GLN A 243 -1.39 -8.66 -0.54
N LEU A 244 -0.27 -9.38 -0.71
CA LEU A 244 0.97 -8.82 -1.25
C LEU A 244 0.87 -8.53 -2.75
N VAL A 245 0.24 -9.41 -3.53
CA VAL A 245 -0.02 -9.17 -4.95
C VAL A 245 -1.01 -8.02 -5.12
N TRP A 246 -2.05 -7.93 -4.29
CA TRP A 246 -2.96 -6.78 -4.31
C TRP A 246 -2.22 -5.46 -4.01
N LEU A 247 -1.33 -5.44 -3.01
CA LEU A 247 -0.52 -4.27 -2.67
C LEU A 247 0.41 -3.86 -3.81
N LEU A 248 1.02 -4.84 -4.48
CA LEU A 248 1.85 -4.60 -5.66
C LEU A 248 1.01 -4.10 -6.85
N GLY A 249 -0.25 -4.50 -6.99
CA GLY A 249 -1.13 -4.00 -8.05
C GLY A 249 -1.60 -2.55 -7.88
N MET A 250 -1.26 -1.88 -6.77
CA MET A 250 -1.69 -0.50 -6.50
C MET A 250 -1.13 0.49 -7.53
N ASP A 251 -1.92 1.53 -7.81
CA ASP A 251 -1.51 2.73 -8.57
C ASP A 251 -0.25 3.36 -7.98
N LYS A 252 -0.21 3.46 -6.64
CA LYS A 252 0.97 3.92 -5.92
C LYS A 252 2.11 2.90 -6.01
N SER A 253 3.30 3.38 -6.35
CA SER A 253 4.52 2.56 -6.44
C SER A 253 4.94 2.02 -5.07
N VAL A 254 4.50 0.80 -4.74
CA VAL A 254 4.94 0.04 -3.57
C VAL A 254 5.87 -1.10 -4.00
N SER A 255 6.98 -1.26 -3.30
CA SER A 255 7.91 -2.38 -3.46
C SER A 255 7.90 -3.28 -2.23
N LEU A 256 8.37 -4.51 -2.37
CA LEU A 256 8.52 -5.46 -1.27
C LEU A 256 9.99 -5.79 -1.06
N LEU A 257 10.40 -5.92 0.21
CA LEU A 257 11.63 -6.59 0.60
C LEU A 257 11.25 -7.83 1.39
N ILE A 258 11.48 -9.01 0.82
CA ILE A 258 11.21 -10.29 1.47
C ILE A 258 12.50 -10.78 2.11
N TRP A 259 12.52 -10.87 3.44
CA TRP A 259 13.69 -11.33 4.19
C TRP A 259 13.45 -12.64 4.94
N SER A 260 14.49 -13.41 5.22
CA SER A 260 14.35 -14.67 5.96
C SER A 260 15.35 -14.83 7.09
N ASP A 261 14.96 -15.57 8.13
CA ASP A 261 15.77 -15.94 9.27
C ASP A 261 15.93 -17.48 9.35
N GLU A 262 16.82 -17.96 10.21
CA GLU A 262 17.06 -19.39 10.48
C GLU A 262 15.83 -20.10 11.05
N GLU A 263 14.95 -19.37 11.75
CA GLU A 263 13.69 -19.91 12.28
C GLU A 263 12.60 -20.08 11.22
N ASP A 264 12.77 -19.53 10.00
CA ASP A 264 11.79 -19.70 8.94
C ASP A 264 11.86 -21.12 8.36
N GLN A 265 10.77 -21.86 8.55
CA GLN A 265 10.57 -23.20 8.00
C GLN A 265 9.48 -23.14 6.94
N ILE A 266 9.88 -23.13 5.67
CA ILE A 266 8.99 -23.04 4.52
C ILE A 266 8.74 -24.45 3.98
N THR A 267 7.52 -24.94 4.14
CA THR A 267 7.11 -26.27 3.66
C THR A 267 6.51 -26.22 2.26
N ASN A 268 5.88 -25.11 1.90
CA ASN A 268 5.27 -24.91 0.58
C ASN A 268 5.76 -23.59 -0.02
N TRP A 269 6.35 -23.67 -1.21
CA TRP A 269 6.90 -22.53 -1.94
C TRP A 269 5.97 -21.97 -3.03
N ASP A 270 4.83 -22.62 -3.27
CA ASP A 270 3.92 -22.29 -4.37
C ASP A 270 3.49 -20.82 -4.36
N SER A 271 3.03 -20.33 -3.20
CA SER A 271 2.60 -18.94 -3.03
C SER A 271 3.73 -17.93 -3.28
N LEU A 272 4.98 -18.30 -2.97
CA LEU A 272 6.15 -17.44 -3.17
C LEU A 272 6.59 -17.41 -4.63
N VAL A 273 6.50 -18.55 -5.32
CA VAL A 273 6.74 -18.64 -6.77
C VAL A 273 5.68 -17.85 -7.54
N GLU A 274 4.42 -17.95 -7.14
CA GLU A 274 3.32 -17.15 -7.69
C GLU A 274 3.57 -15.66 -7.46
N LEU A 275 3.89 -15.25 -6.23
CA LEU A 275 4.20 -13.86 -5.90
C LEU A 275 5.36 -13.29 -6.74
N ARG A 276 6.45 -14.07 -6.92
CA ARG A 276 7.60 -13.68 -7.76
C ARG A 276 7.21 -13.48 -9.23
N ARG A 277 6.27 -14.27 -9.74
CA ARG A 277 5.82 -14.21 -11.14
C ARG A 277 4.81 -13.10 -11.40
N GLU A 278 3.85 -12.90 -10.49
CA GLU A 278 2.80 -11.88 -10.62
C GLU A 278 3.37 -10.46 -10.52
N SER A 279 4.48 -10.28 -9.81
CA SER A 279 5.19 -9.01 -9.76
C SER A 279 6.06 -8.80 -11.00
N THR A 280 6.02 -7.61 -11.62
CA THR A 280 7.08 -7.18 -12.54
C THR A 280 8.43 -7.37 -11.83
N ARG A 281 9.39 -8.06 -12.46
CA ARG A 281 10.56 -8.70 -11.83
C ARG A 281 11.49 -7.79 -10.98
N ASN A 282 11.22 -6.49 -10.93
CA ASN A 282 12.01 -5.52 -10.16
C ASN A 282 11.32 -5.03 -8.88
N ARG A 283 10.02 -5.31 -8.64
CA ARG A 283 9.29 -4.74 -7.49
C ARG A 283 9.46 -5.51 -6.18
N ILE A 284 10.09 -6.68 -6.21
CA ILE A 284 10.37 -7.49 -5.03
C ILE A 284 11.87 -7.74 -4.92
N VAL A 285 12.44 -7.40 -3.77
CA VAL A 285 13.83 -7.63 -3.41
C VAL A 285 13.89 -8.79 -2.44
N TYR A 286 14.79 -9.75 -2.67
CA TYR A 286 14.88 -10.97 -1.86
C TYR A 286 16.15 -10.97 -1.02
N ASP A 287 15.97 -10.68 0.26
CA ASP A 287 17.00 -10.68 1.29
C ASP A 287 17.01 -12.01 2.07
N LEU A 288 17.31 -13.08 1.33
CA LEU A 288 17.15 -14.45 1.82
C LEU A 288 18.49 -15.07 2.23
N LEU A 289 18.42 -15.93 3.25
CA LEU A 289 19.49 -16.86 3.61
C LEU A 289 19.81 -17.76 2.40
N PRO A 290 21.07 -18.21 2.24
CA PRO A 290 21.49 -19.02 1.09
C PRO A 290 20.57 -20.21 0.81
N ARG A 291 20.22 -20.97 1.86
CA ARG A 291 19.32 -22.13 1.75
C ARG A 291 17.94 -21.79 1.16
N HIS A 292 17.38 -20.64 1.49
CA HIS A 292 16.07 -20.20 1.00
C HIS A 292 16.17 -19.62 -0.40
N ARG A 293 17.28 -18.90 -0.67
CA ARG A 293 17.59 -18.34 -1.98
C ARG A 293 17.76 -19.44 -3.03
N ASP A 294 18.52 -20.48 -2.72
CA ASP A 294 18.77 -21.60 -3.64
C ASP A 294 17.48 -22.37 -3.94
N GLN A 295 16.63 -22.59 -2.93
CA GLN A 295 15.31 -23.20 -3.12
C GLN A 295 14.45 -22.35 -4.06
N LEU A 296 14.30 -21.05 -3.80
CA LEU A 296 13.49 -20.16 -4.66
C LEU A 296 14.06 -20.02 -6.08
N LYS A 297 15.39 -20.09 -6.24
CA LYS A 297 16.07 -20.03 -7.53
C LYS A 297 15.80 -21.27 -8.39
N ASN A 298 15.77 -22.45 -7.78
CA ASN A 298 15.67 -23.73 -8.48
C ASN A 298 14.21 -24.19 -8.73
N MET A 299 13.22 -23.45 -8.21
CA MET A 299 11.81 -23.80 -8.43
C MET A 299 11.38 -23.53 -9.87
N PRO A 300 10.74 -24.49 -10.55
CA PRO A 300 10.25 -24.27 -11.89
C PRO A 300 9.12 -23.22 -11.87
N PRO A 301 9.03 -22.36 -12.90
CA PRO A 301 7.88 -21.48 -13.04
C PRO A 301 6.62 -22.35 -13.23
N LYS A 302 5.66 -22.24 -12.31
CA LYS A 302 4.36 -22.91 -12.49
C LYS A 302 3.53 -22.18 -13.54
N GLU A 303 2.77 -22.93 -14.35
CA GLU A 303 1.67 -22.36 -15.13
C GLU A 303 0.56 -21.94 -14.17
N VAL A 304 0.23 -20.65 -14.19
CA VAL A 304 -0.85 -20.07 -13.41
C VAL A 304 -1.83 -19.50 -14.42
N GLU A 305 -3.10 -19.84 -14.23
CA GLU A 305 -4.20 -19.33 -15.04
C GLU A 305 -4.23 -17.80 -14.91
N GLN A 306 -4.22 -17.10 -16.04
CA GLN A 306 -4.29 -15.63 -16.04
C GLN A 306 -5.63 -15.20 -15.45
N GLN A 307 -5.61 -14.75 -14.20
CA GLN A 307 -6.80 -14.18 -13.58
C GLN A 307 -7.11 -12.83 -14.24
N PRO A 308 -8.39 -12.51 -14.48
CA PRO A 308 -8.78 -11.22 -15.02
C PRO A 308 -8.29 -10.10 -14.11
N ARG A 309 -7.63 -9.10 -14.71
CA ARG A 309 -7.15 -7.91 -14.00
C ARG A 309 -8.20 -6.82 -14.04
N PHE A 310 -8.28 -6.07 -12.95
CA PHE A 310 -9.06 -4.84 -12.90
C PHE A 310 -8.35 -3.77 -13.73
N ASP A 311 -9.03 -3.26 -14.75
CA ASP A 311 -8.50 -2.22 -15.63
C ASP A 311 -8.56 -0.86 -14.93
N LEU A 312 -7.40 -0.39 -14.45
CA LEU A 312 -7.28 0.89 -13.77
C LEU A 312 -7.61 2.09 -14.67
N ALA A 313 -7.41 1.98 -15.99
CA ALA A 313 -7.68 3.07 -16.94
C ALA A 313 -9.18 3.19 -17.25
N ALA A 314 -9.92 2.08 -17.18
CA ALA A 314 -11.36 2.07 -17.37
C ALA A 314 -12.15 2.69 -16.21
N TRP A 315 -11.53 3.00 -15.07
CA TRP A 315 -12.22 3.49 -13.87
C TRP A 315 -11.52 4.69 -13.25
N ARG A 316 -12.24 5.79 -13.11
CA ARG A 316 -11.75 7.03 -12.47
C ARG A 316 -12.26 7.12 -11.03
N SER A 317 -11.36 7.33 -10.08
CA SER A 317 -11.75 7.67 -8.70
C SER A 317 -12.15 9.13 -8.57
N VAL A 318 -13.22 9.39 -7.84
CA VAL A 318 -13.65 10.73 -7.42
C VAL A 318 -13.70 10.71 -5.89
N GLU A 319 -12.82 11.47 -5.24
CA GLU A 319 -12.73 11.53 -3.78
C GLU A 319 -13.26 12.86 -3.24
N PHE A 320 -13.94 12.78 -2.11
CA PHE A 320 -14.52 13.91 -1.41
C PHE A 320 -13.77 14.16 -0.10
N PRO A 321 -13.67 15.42 0.35
CA PRO A 321 -13.08 15.73 1.65
C PRO A 321 -13.79 14.97 2.77
N SER A 322 -13.01 14.29 3.63
CA SER A 322 -13.52 13.65 4.84
C SER A 322 -12.96 14.36 6.07
N THR A 323 -13.79 14.52 7.10
CA THR A 323 -13.36 14.98 8.42
C THR A 323 -12.90 13.83 9.32
N SER A 324 -12.91 12.59 8.82
CA SER A 324 -12.46 11.42 9.57
C SER A 324 -10.96 11.49 9.85
N ALA A 325 -10.56 11.24 11.10
CA ALA A 325 -9.15 11.08 11.47
C ALA A 325 -8.51 9.81 10.85
N THR A 326 -9.33 8.84 10.47
CA THR A 326 -8.91 7.58 9.82
C THR A 326 -9.05 7.66 8.31
N LEU A 327 -8.20 6.94 7.58
CA LEU A 327 -8.23 6.85 6.12
C LEU A 327 -9.64 6.50 5.63
N SER A 328 -10.23 7.40 4.84
CA SER A 328 -11.50 7.19 4.15
C SER A 328 -11.33 7.54 2.68
N GLY A 329 -11.70 6.64 1.77
CA GLY A 329 -11.46 6.82 0.34
C GLY A 329 -11.40 5.51 -0.43
N VAL A 330 -10.85 5.55 -1.64
CA VAL A 330 -10.71 4.38 -2.51
C VAL A 330 -9.24 4.12 -2.85
N VAL A 331 -8.78 2.92 -2.57
CA VAL A 331 -7.45 2.45 -2.99
C VAL A 331 -7.61 1.52 -4.17
N ARG A 332 -7.09 1.91 -5.33
CA ARG A 332 -7.19 1.13 -6.57
C ARG A 332 -5.99 0.19 -6.73
N SER A 333 -6.26 -1.04 -7.17
CA SER A 333 -5.26 -2.04 -7.51
C SER A 333 -5.68 -2.84 -8.75
N GLU A 334 -4.73 -3.36 -9.52
CA GLU A 334 -4.98 -4.31 -10.62
C GLU A 334 -5.71 -5.59 -10.18
N LYS A 335 -5.74 -5.87 -8.86
CA LYS A 335 -6.52 -6.98 -8.28
C LYS A 335 -7.92 -6.56 -7.79
N GLY A 336 -8.29 -5.30 -8.01
CA GLY A 336 -9.59 -4.74 -7.64
C GLY A 336 -9.48 -3.58 -6.65
N PRO A 337 -10.46 -2.66 -6.63
CA PRO A 337 -10.47 -1.53 -5.71
C PRO A 337 -10.90 -1.93 -4.29
N ALA A 338 -10.40 -1.19 -3.30
CA ALA A 338 -10.83 -1.28 -1.91
C ALA A 338 -11.40 0.07 -1.45
N PHE A 339 -12.64 0.06 -0.97
CA PHE A 339 -13.26 1.20 -0.30
C PHE A 339 -12.98 1.10 1.20
N ILE A 340 -12.44 2.17 1.77
CA ILE A 340 -12.00 2.20 3.17
C ILE A 340 -12.73 3.33 3.89
N GLY A 341 -13.16 3.09 5.12
CA GLY A 341 -13.69 4.13 5.99
C GLY A 341 -15.12 4.55 5.61
N GLN A 342 -15.36 5.86 5.59
CA GLN A 342 -16.65 6.45 5.23
C GLN A 342 -16.86 6.46 3.70
N PRO A 343 -18.11 6.50 3.20
CA PRO A 343 -18.41 6.57 1.77
C PRO A 343 -18.10 7.97 1.24
N VAL A 344 -16.81 8.28 1.07
CA VAL A 344 -16.30 9.56 0.59
C VAL A 344 -15.58 9.43 -0.75
N ALA A 345 -15.78 8.32 -1.46
CA ALA A 345 -15.20 8.09 -2.76
C ALA A 345 -16.13 7.29 -3.68
N LEU A 346 -16.07 7.59 -4.97
CA LEU A 346 -16.82 6.93 -6.04
C LEU A 346 -15.86 6.40 -7.11
N LEU A 347 -16.26 5.35 -7.82
CA LEU A 347 -15.52 4.83 -8.98
C LEU A 347 -16.37 4.95 -10.25
N VAL A 348 -16.00 5.89 -11.10
CA VAL A 348 -16.76 6.20 -12.31
C VAL A 348 -16.17 5.46 -13.50
N SER A 349 -16.96 4.60 -14.14
CA SER A 349 -16.57 3.95 -15.39
C SER A 349 -16.28 4.99 -16.47
N GLN A 350 -15.16 4.84 -17.15
CA GLN A 350 -14.74 5.66 -18.30
C GLN A 350 -15.14 5.02 -19.64
N LYS A 351 -15.74 3.83 -19.60
CA LYS A 351 -16.23 3.17 -20.81
C LYS A 351 -17.47 3.91 -21.31
N THR A 352 -17.46 4.34 -22.57
CA THR A 352 -18.63 4.91 -23.23
C THR A 352 -19.78 3.89 -23.24
N PRO A 353 -20.94 4.22 -22.65
CA PRO A 353 -22.09 3.33 -22.68
C PRO A 353 -22.52 3.06 -24.13
N PRO A 354 -22.87 1.81 -24.48
CA PRO A 354 -23.41 1.52 -25.80
C PRO A 354 -24.80 2.14 -25.96
N THR A 355 -25.33 2.14 -27.18
CA THR A 355 -26.68 2.66 -27.46
C THR A 355 -27.70 1.53 -27.52
N PHE A 356 -28.89 1.75 -26.95
CA PHE A 356 -30.00 0.81 -27.09
C PHE A 356 -30.27 0.52 -28.59
N PRO A 357 -30.46 -0.75 -29.03
CA PRO A 357 -30.87 -1.93 -28.28
C PRO A 357 -29.75 -2.80 -27.70
N ASP A 358 -28.49 -2.37 -27.76
CA ASP A 358 -27.39 -3.11 -27.14
C ASP A 358 -27.58 -3.20 -25.62
N GLU A 359 -26.92 -4.17 -25.00
CA GLU A 359 -26.91 -4.37 -23.54
C GLU A 359 -25.50 -4.10 -22.99
N GLN A 360 -25.42 -3.64 -21.76
CA GLN A 360 -24.16 -3.56 -21.01
C GLN A 360 -24.27 -4.30 -19.70
N SER A 361 -23.14 -4.75 -19.16
CA SER A 361 -23.11 -5.34 -17.83
C SER A 361 -21.83 -5.00 -17.08
N VAL A 362 -21.95 -4.92 -15.76
CA VAL A 362 -20.83 -4.87 -14.81
C VAL A 362 -20.93 -6.08 -13.91
N GLU A 363 -19.81 -6.79 -13.76
CA GLU A 363 -19.72 -7.99 -12.94
C GLU A 363 -18.49 -7.93 -12.04
N GLY A 364 -18.58 -8.57 -10.88
CA GLY A 364 -17.51 -8.52 -9.91
C GLY A 364 -17.77 -9.39 -8.69
N LYS A 365 -16.80 -9.37 -7.77
CA LYS A 365 -16.90 -9.98 -6.45
C LYS A 365 -16.65 -8.90 -5.41
N VAL A 366 -17.41 -8.93 -4.33
CA VAL A 366 -17.26 -8.04 -3.18
C VAL A 366 -16.93 -8.87 -1.94
N HIS A 367 -15.96 -8.40 -1.17
CA HIS A 367 -15.58 -8.95 0.13
C HIS A 367 -15.71 -7.84 1.17
N PHE A 368 -16.70 -7.98 2.05
CA PHE A 368 -16.94 -7.07 3.14
C PHE A 368 -16.05 -7.42 4.34
N LEU A 369 -15.36 -6.41 4.86
CA LEU A 369 -14.42 -6.55 5.97
C LEU A 369 -14.87 -5.64 7.12
N PRO A 370 -15.62 -6.17 8.10
CA PRO A 370 -16.08 -5.36 9.22
C PRO A 370 -14.90 -4.88 10.08
N LYS A 371 -15.02 -3.66 10.64
CA LYS A 371 -14.05 -3.17 11.63
C LYS A 371 -14.08 -4.07 12.87
N THR A 372 -12.94 -4.27 13.51
CA THR A 372 -12.69 -5.26 14.58
C THR A 372 -13.51 -5.07 15.87
N HIS A 373 -14.36 -4.03 15.95
CA HIS A 373 -15.34 -3.80 17.03
C HIS A 373 -16.76 -3.48 16.51
N ALA A 374 -17.06 -3.79 15.26
CA ALA A 374 -18.39 -3.54 14.66
C ALA A 374 -19.47 -4.55 15.09
N ARG A 375 -19.21 -5.40 16.10
CA ARG A 375 -20.27 -6.24 16.69
C ARG A 375 -21.30 -5.41 17.47
N ASP A 376 -20.92 -4.21 17.92
CA ASP A 376 -21.76 -3.29 18.69
C ASP A 376 -22.16 -2.02 17.91
N LEU A 377 -21.77 -1.92 16.64
CA LEU A 377 -22.30 -0.89 15.76
C LEU A 377 -23.57 -1.47 15.13
N GLU A 378 -24.71 -0.83 15.35
CA GLU A 378 -25.87 -0.99 14.45
C GLU A 378 -25.36 -0.66 13.05
N LEU A 379 -25.00 -1.69 12.29
CA LEU A 379 -24.65 -1.55 10.89
C LEU A 379 -25.85 -0.89 10.24
N GLU A 380 -25.67 0.32 9.72
CA GLU A 380 -26.75 1.03 9.02
C GLU A 380 -27.34 0.06 8.00
N GLU A 381 -28.67 -0.02 7.89
CA GLU A 381 -29.39 -0.93 6.99
C GLU A 381 -28.89 -0.84 5.52
N ASN A 382 -28.23 0.28 5.18
CA ASN A 382 -27.68 0.59 3.86
C ASN A 382 -26.16 0.33 3.73
N SER A 383 -25.53 -0.34 4.70
CA SER A 383 -24.10 -0.67 4.65
C SER A 383 -23.86 -1.78 3.61
N GLY A 384 -23.19 -1.45 2.51
CA GLY A 384 -22.97 -2.39 1.41
C GLY A 384 -22.26 -1.79 0.22
N LEU A 385 -22.29 -2.54 -0.88
CA LEU A 385 -21.86 -2.06 -2.20
C LEU A 385 -23.06 -1.43 -2.89
N SER A 386 -22.94 -0.15 -3.24
CA SER A 386 -23.94 0.56 -4.07
C SER A 386 -23.37 0.75 -5.47
N ILE A 387 -24.13 0.35 -6.50
CA ILE A 387 -23.81 0.54 -7.91
C ILE A 387 -24.87 1.47 -8.48
N HIS A 388 -24.46 2.57 -9.11
CA HIS A 388 -25.37 3.56 -9.66
C HIS A 388 -25.33 3.54 -11.19
N LEU A 389 -26.52 3.53 -11.81
CA LEU A 389 -26.71 3.68 -13.24
C LEU A 389 -27.29 5.06 -13.54
N LEU A 390 -26.48 5.94 -14.13
CA LEU A 390 -26.80 7.35 -14.36
C LEU A 390 -26.97 7.69 -15.85
N ASP A 391 -28.06 8.36 -16.22
CA ASP A 391 -28.27 8.82 -17.61
C ASP A 391 -27.15 9.78 -18.08
N ARG A 392 -26.64 10.61 -17.16
CA ARG A 392 -25.50 11.51 -17.39
C ARG A 392 -24.68 11.62 -16.12
N ILE A 393 -23.36 11.63 -16.26
CA ILE A 393 -22.44 12.03 -15.19
C ILE A 393 -22.34 13.56 -15.27
N GLN A 394 -23.13 14.26 -14.46
CA GLN A 394 -22.92 15.69 -14.18
C GLN A 394 -22.11 15.82 -12.90
N ASP A 395 -21.45 16.97 -12.71
CA ASP A 395 -20.53 17.27 -11.61
C ASP A 395 -20.97 16.59 -10.31
N LEU A 396 -20.22 15.54 -9.95
CA LEU A 396 -20.46 14.77 -8.73
C LEU A 396 -19.98 15.63 -7.57
N ASP A 397 -20.85 16.50 -7.07
CA ASP A 397 -20.54 17.47 -6.00
C ASP A 397 -20.67 16.86 -4.60
N SER A 398 -21.19 15.64 -4.50
CA SER A 398 -21.44 14.93 -3.24
C SER A 398 -21.18 13.42 -3.41
N PRO A 399 -20.70 12.73 -2.36
CA PRO A 399 -20.60 11.27 -2.39
C PRO A 399 -21.97 10.58 -2.46
N LYS A 400 -23.04 11.26 -2.04
CA LYS A 400 -24.40 10.73 -2.11
C LYS A 400 -25.02 11.00 -3.47
N ILE A 401 -25.44 9.93 -4.15
CA ILE A 401 -26.08 10.00 -5.46
C ILE A 401 -27.60 9.85 -5.31
N ASP A 402 -28.32 10.94 -5.60
CA ASP A 402 -29.79 11.02 -5.47
C ASP A 402 -30.53 10.88 -6.82
N LYS A 403 -29.83 10.59 -7.91
CA LYS A 403 -30.39 10.47 -9.27
C LYS A 403 -30.06 9.10 -9.86
N GLY A 404 -30.87 8.68 -10.83
CA GLY A 404 -30.67 7.42 -11.56
C GLY A 404 -31.17 6.20 -10.80
N ILE A 405 -30.61 5.03 -11.13
CA ILE A 405 -30.97 3.75 -10.51
C ILE A 405 -29.84 3.31 -9.61
N GLU A 406 -30.16 2.99 -8.37
CA GLU A 406 -29.24 2.41 -7.40
C GLU A 406 -29.49 0.91 -7.30
N ILE A 407 -28.42 0.12 -7.34
CA ILE A 407 -28.40 -1.28 -6.99
C ILE A 407 -27.58 -1.42 -5.71
N LEU A 408 -28.22 -1.81 -4.61
CA LEU A 408 -27.56 -2.02 -3.32
C LEU A 408 -27.41 -3.52 -3.06
N ILE A 409 -26.20 -3.94 -2.70
CA ILE A 409 -25.88 -5.26 -2.13
C ILE A 409 -25.41 -5.03 -0.71
N SER A 410 -26.28 -5.26 0.28
CA SER A 410 -25.95 -5.03 1.68
C SER A 410 -25.09 -6.14 2.27
N TYR A 411 -24.34 -5.81 3.33
CA TYR A 411 -23.59 -6.78 4.11
C TYR A 411 -24.49 -7.91 4.67
N GLY A 412 -25.74 -7.58 5.01
CA GLY A 412 -26.73 -8.53 5.51
C GLY A 412 -27.34 -9.45 4.44
N GLY A 413 -26.95 -9.32 3.17
CA GLY A 413 -27.47 -10.11 2.05
C GLY A 413 -28.76 -9.58 1.43
N THR A 414 -29.23 -8.40 1.85
CA THR A 414 -30.36 -7.73 1.19
C THR A 414 -29.87 -7.11 -0.11
N ILE A 415 -30.63 -7.33 -1.18
CA ILE A 415 -30.35 -6.78 -2.50
C ILE A 415 -31.51 -5.91 -2.90
N SER A 416 -31.28 -4.71 -3.44
CA SER A 416 -32.37 -3.89 -3.96
C SER A 416 -31.97 -3.15 -5.23
N ILE A 417 -32.95 -2.91 -6.11
CA ILE A 417 -32.88 -1.96 -7.22
C ILE A 417 -33.88 -0.86 -6.91
N ASP A 418 -33.43 0.38 -6.79
CA ASP A 418 -34.25 1.55 -6.45
C ASP A 418 -34.10 2.63 -7.53
N ASN A 419 -35.21 3.06 -8.12
CA ASN A 419 -35.24 4.18 -9.05
C ASN A 419 -35.41 5.49 -8.28
N ARG A 420 -34.28 6.14 -7.97
CA ARG A 420 -34.23 7.39 -7.19
C ARG A 420 -34.65 8.62 -8.00
N GLN A 421 -34.93 8.49 -9.28
CA GLN A 421 -35.39 9.59 -10.10
C GLN A 421 -36.83 9.96 -9.72
N LYS A 422 -37.06 11.19 -9.22
CA LYS A 422 -38.41 11.72 -8.93
C LYS A 422 -39.25 11.82 -10.21
N MET A 423 -39.87 10.72 -10.61
CA MET A 423 -40.78 10.66 -11.75
C MET A 423 -42.15 11.16 -11.32
N GLN A 424 -42.33 12.49 -11.29
CA GLN A 424 -43.57 13.15 -10.85
C GLN A 424 -44.84 12.76 -11.63
N ASN A 425 -44.77 11.93 -12.68
CA ASN A 425 -45.92 11.65 -13.56
C ASN A 425 -46.02 10.23 -14.15
N ARG A 426 -45.38 9.19 -13.58
CA ARG A 426 -45.49 7.82 -14.11
C ARG A 426 -45.80 6.78 -13.02
N LYS A 427 -47.09 6.64 -12.67
CA LYS A 427 -47.62 5.64 -11.71
C LYS A 427 -47.48 4.17 -12.14
N TYR A 428 -46.97 3.89 -13.34
CA TYR A 428 -47.02 2.57 -13.98
C TYR A 428 -45.76 1.71 -13.78
N TYR A 429 -44.67 2.29 -13.28
CA TYR A 429 -43.40 1.57 -13.07
C TYR A 429 -43.18 1.33 -11.58
N GLU A 430 -42.75 0.12 -11.23
CA GLU A 430 -42.25 -0.17 -9.89
C GLU A 430 -41.10 0.77 -9.57
N ALA A 431 -41.13 1.38 -8.39
CA ALA A 431 -40.05 2.25 -7.94
C ALA A 431 -38.88 1.46 -7.36
N LYS A 432 -39.14 0.24 -6.87
CA LYS A 432 -38.18 -0.56 -6.12
C LYS A 432 -38.45 -2.06 -6.24
N SER A 433 -37.39 -2.84 -6.36
CA SER A 433 -37.39 -4.31 -6.31
C SER A 433 -36.39 -4.76 -5.24
N ILE A 434 -36.73 -5.79 -4.45
CA ILE A 434 -35.92 -6.25 -3.29
C ILE A 434 -35.83 -7.78 -3.32
N GLY A 435 -34.63 -8.30 -3.00
CA GLY A 435 -34.36 -9.72 -2.80
C GLY A 435 -33.50 -9.94 -1.56
N GLN A 436 -33.41 -11.19 -1.12
CA GLN A 436 -32.64 -11.57 0.08
C GLN A 436 -31.82 -12.83 -0.18
N LEU A 437 -30.53 -12.76 0.12
CA LEU A 437 -29.61 -13.89 0.21
C LEU A 437 -29.23 -14.16 1.67
N PRO A 438 -28.65 -15.34 1.98
CA PRO A 438 -28.01 -15.55 3.27
C PRO A 438 -26.91 -14.52 3.53
N ALA A 439 -26.76 -14.12 4.79
CA ALA A 439 -25.65 -13.28 5.22
C ALA A 439 -24.30 -13.98 4.94
N SER A 440 -23.39 -13.25 4.31
CA SER A 440 -22.08 -13.70 3.87
C SER A 440 -21.14 -12.50 3.83
N ASP A 441 -19.85 -12.71 4.12
CA ASP A 441 -18.85 -11.65 3.95
C ASP A 441 -18.49 -11.48 2.46
N CYS A 442 -18.81 -12.46 1.60
CA CYS A 442 -18.47 -12.43 0.18
C CYS A 442 -19.67 -12.73 -0.73
N TYR A 443 -19.83 -11.88 -1.74
CA TYR A 443 -20.85 -12.01 -2.78
C TYR A 443 -20.24 -11.83 -4.16
N GLY A 444 -20.78 -12.52 -5.15
CA GLY A 444 -20.56 -12.21 -6.56
C GLY A 444 -21.80 -11.54 -7.13
N PHE A 445 -21.62 -10.69 -8.13
CA PHE A 445 -22.74 -9.99 -8.77
C PHE A 445 -22.51 -9.80 -10.26
N LYS A 446 -23.63 -9.65 -10.98
CA LYS A 446 -23.70 -9.17 -12.35
C LYS A 446 -24.93 -8.26 -12.49
N VAL A 447 -24.69 -6.99 -12.80
CA VAL A 447 -25.74 -6.02 -13.09
C VAL A 447 -25.78 -5.81 -14.60
N THR A 448 -26.94 -6.02 -15.21
CA THR A 448 -27.16 -5.87 -16.65
C THR A 448 -28.15 -4.75 -16.90
N ASP A 449 -27.76 -3.78 -17.71
CA ASP A 449 -28.62 -2.70 -18.19
C ASP A 449 -29.03 -2.99 -19.65
N LYS A 450 -30.32 -3.24 -19.86
CA LYS A 450 -30.93 -3.46 -21.18
C LYS A 450 -31.61 -2.21 -21.75
N GLY A 451 -31.43 -1.05 -21.12
CA GLY A 451 -32.05 0.23 -21.47
C GLY A 451 -33.51 0.38 -21.02
N TRP A 452 -34.32 -0.66 -21.19
CA TRP A 452 -35.73 -0.73 -20.73
C TRP A 452 -35.92 -1.56 -19.46
N LYS A 453 -34.91 -2.34 -19.06
CA LYS A 453 -34.92 -3.15 -17.84
C LYS A 453 -33.52 -3.21 -17.24
N VAL A 454 -33.44 -3.19 -15.92
CA VAL A 454 -32.21 -3.48 -15.18
C VAL A 454 -32.38 -4.81 -14.46
N ILE A 455 -31.36 -5.67 -14.54
CA ILE A 455 -31.34 -6.98 -13.90
C ILE A 455 -30.11 -7.03 -13.00
N ALA A 456 -30.30 -7.43 -11.73
CA ALA A 456 -29.22 -7.71 -10.81
C ALA A 456 -29.25 -9.21 -10.46
N ASP A 457 -28.22 -9.93 -10.91
CA ASP A 457 -27.93 -11.31 -10.52
C ASP A 457 -26.87 -11.28 -9.42
N VAL A 458 -27.20 -11.73 -8.22
CA VAL A 458 -26.29 -11.75 -7.06
C VAL A 458 -26.24 -13.15 -6.48
N TRP A 459 -25.07 -13.59 -6.03
CA TRP A 459 -24.91 -14.91 -5.43
C TRP A 459 -23.91 -14.92 -4.28
N THR A 460 -24.05 -15.89 -3.39
CA THR A 460 -23.05 -16.13 -2.33
C THR A 460 -21.77 -16.70 -2.95
N GLU A 461 -20.62 -16.10 -2.64
CA GLU A 461 -19.31 -16.52 -3.13
C GLU A 461 -18.45 -17.02 -1.94
N PRO A 462 -17.62 -18.08 -2.11
CA PRO A 462 -16.69 -18.48 -1.07
C PRO A 462 -15.63 -17.38 -0.85
N CYS A 463 -15.50 -16.93 0.40
CA CYS A 463 -14.40 -16.04 0.77
C CYS A 463 -13.03 -16.74 0.61
N PRO A 464 -11.97 -15.97 0.29
CA PRO A 464 -10.61 -16.50 0.22
C PRO A 464 -10.25 -17.30 1.48
N GLY A 465 -9.82 -18.55 1.32
CA GLY A 465 -9.43 -19.44 2.43
C GLY A 465 -10.58 -20.12 3.19
N HIS A 466 -11.84 -19.95 2.79
CA HIS A 466 -12.99 -20.63 3.39
C HIS A 466 -13.52 -21.81 2.53
N ARG A 467 -14.11 -22.81 3.19
CA ARG A 467 -14.74 -23.95 2.50
C ARG A 467 -15.91 -23.49 1.63
N ARG A 468 -16.05 -24.11 0.45
CA ARG A 468 -17.15 -23.87 -0.49
C ARG A 468 -18.50 -24.08 0.20
N LYS A 469 -19.31 -23.02 0.30
CA LYS A 469 -20.75 -23.12 0.59
C LYS A 469 -21.52 -23.38 -0.70
N LYS A 470 -22.76 -23.87 -0.59
CA LYS A 470 -23.68 -24.00 -1.73
C LYS A 470 -23.89 -22.61 -2.34
N ARG A 471 -23.75 -22.48 -3.65
CA ARG A 471 -23.98 -21.21 -4.36
C ARG A 471 -25.49 -20.97 -4.44
N GLU A 472 -25.96 -19.96 -3.71
CA GLU A 472 -27.33 -19.47 -3.81
C GLU A 472 -27.34 -18.23 -4.68
N VAL A 473 -28.29 -18.17 -5.62
CA VAL A 473 -28.40 -17.11 -6.62
C VAL A 473 -29.76 -16.42 -6.44
N MET A 474 -29.73 -15.10 -6.42
CA MET A 474 -30.91 -14.24 -6.38
C MET A 474 -30.89 -13.36 -7.63
N ARG A 475 -32.01 -13.34 -8.36
CA ARG A 475 -32.23 -12.44 -9.49
C ARG A 475 -33.36 -11.49 -9.12
N ILE A 476 -33.09 -10.19 -9.20
CA ILE A 476 -34.12 -9.16 -9.12
C ILE A 476 -34.05 -8.29 -10.38
N GLU A 477 -35.20 -7.74 -10.76
CA GLU A 477 -35.35 -6.93 -11.96
C GLU A 477 -36.21 -5.70 -11.70
N LEU A 478 -35.96 -4.64 -12.47
CA LEU A 478 -36.74 -3.41 -12.44
C LEU A 478 -36.95 -2.90 -13.86
N ASP A 479 -38.21 -2.71 -14.24
CA ASP A 479 -38.58 -2.11 -15.51
C ASP A 479 -38.37 -0.60 -15.47
N THR A 480 -37.90 -0.06 -16.60
CA THR A 480 -37.51 1.34 -16.71
C THR A 480 -38.16 1.97 -17.94
N PRO A 481 -38.40 3.29 -17.94
CA PRO A 481 -39.01 3.99 -19.06
C PRO A 481 -38.30 3.71 -20.39
N PHE A 482 -39.06 3.20 -21.37
CA PHE A 482 -38.57 2.99 -22.72
C PHE A 482 -38.34 4.33 -23.44
N GLN A 483 -37.13 4.52 -23.98
CA GLN A 483 -36.77 5.65 -24.83
C GLN A 483 -35.90 5.15 -25.98
N LYS A 484 -36.37 5.33 -27.23
CA LYS A 484 -35.62 4.90 -28.43
C LYS A 484 -34.39 5.77 -28.65
N GLY A 485 -33.28 5.15 -29.03
CA GLY A 485 -32.09 5.84 -29.56
C GLY A 485 -31.28 6.63 -28.53
N ARG A 486 -31.37 6.28 -27.23
CA ARG A 486 -30.52 6.87 -26.18
C ARG A 486 -29.29 5.99 -25.89
N PRO A 487 -28.15 6.58 -25.49
CA PRO A 487 -27.09 5.82 -24.84
C PRO A 487 -27.63 5.17 -23.56
N LEU A 488 -27.11 3.99 -23.23
CA LEU A 488 -27.35 3.36 -21.94
C LEU A 488 -26.69 4.17 -20.81
N ARG A 489 -26.97 3.78 -19.57
CA ARG A 489 -26.56 4.56 -18.38
C ARG A 489 -25.08 4.37 -18.07
N ASN A 490 -24.45 5.41 -17.55
CA ASN A 490 -23.09 5.34 -17.04
C ASN A 490 -23.07 4.57 -15.71
N VAL A 491 -22.02 3.79 -15.48
CA VAL A 491 -21.82 3.00 -14.26
C VAL A 491 -20.93 3.76 -13.29
N VAL A 492 -21.39 3.92 -12.04
CA VAL A 492 -20.67 4.51 -10.91
C VAL A 492 -20.68 3.58 -9.72
#